data_AF-A0A1G2KLG5-F1
#
_entry.id   AF-A0A1G2KLG5-F1
#
_cell.length_a   1.000
_cell.length_b   1.000
_cell.length_c   1.000
_cell.angle_alpha   90.00
_cell.angle_beta   90.00
_cell.angle_gamma   90.00
#
_symmetry.space_group_name_H-M   'P 1'
#
loop_
_entity.id
_entity.type
_entity.pdbx_description
1 polymer ?
#
loop_
_entity_poly.entity_id
_entity_poly.type
_entity_poly.pdbx_seq_one_letter_code
_entity_poly.pdbx_strand_id
1 'polypeptide(L)'
;MNNPEPLIPSSSPGEDGNLPARILAKLNRDYVIVGKTHVRAWQSWLALGLTVGLVSGVLWIANQNGQVGAGKAATGDAITVELDLPNYYPEFLRHPQKFFSGQPLKITAPAFPDQDTVTLTQVATGKQQSLSVKRSKGELDKGEAISQSVFSFTPPADLPAGQYRVSFYASGQTYQFQLTINGLTAAEKDISGAITIPDILQWLAIRYRTKICDGCFWEIVFAGAHDNSQTLVQSYAGPILSRSADGGRTWSASDINAITAYPRSGMDYGGDSKAVVENNGSFLLSSLMWTTLRGQYDLGGVLYSGSAAGGLTATIFKDVSLSAPTSTWLFVDYPKLASDPSTATVYLSGNGVWFDATQQYGYGLFVSLDGGKTFSEYPLSYTGSAITSLAVGEGGTLYAGYLQLTPTTTIPAILLFTSITPPIFGSVVLAGSSAAIFPPKISATSTRAWFGYLGPEIVADTDPRSSHQGRLFAIWSRGEKDIPSPEFQYPYYGYNFDVFASYSDDKGQTWSSPAKVNDDDGGGDQFFASARVSSDGILHVAFVDRRNNKNLPVFDIYYAKSSDGIKFSKNLRINTDPIANNPSGGRTIGDYLDMVAAYPTRVYIAYPCGQSSTGPTGACMAQVDPRLVR
;
A
#
# COMPACT_ATOMS: atom_id res chain seq x y z
N MET A 1 -22.33 -56.82 9.66
CA MET A 1 -22.14 -57.18 8.23
C MET A 1 -23.13 -56.31 7.46
N ASN A 2 -22.80 -55.39 6.55
CA ASN A 2 -21.58 -54.93 5.91
C ASN A 2 -21.78 -53.44 5.56
N ASN A 3 -20.69 -52.66 5.56
CA ASN A 3 -20.63 -51.29 5.03
C ASN A 3 -20.92 -51.23 3.52
N PRO A 4 -21.36 -50.06 3.03
CA PRO A 4 -20.86 -49.52 1.77
C PRO A 4 -20.10 -48.20 1.97
N GLU A 5 -19.00 -48.07 1.23
CA GLU A 5 -18.08 -46.93 1.19
C GLU A 5 -18.71 -45.64 0.62
N PRO A 6 -18.18 -44.45 0.96
CA PRO A 6 -18.53 -43.20 0.31
C PRO A 6 -17.80 -43.00 -1.02
N LEU A 7 -18.56 -42.55 -2.02
CA LEU A 7 -18.13 -42.22 -3.38
C LEU A 7 -17.15 -41.03 -3.41
N ILE A 8 -16.02 -41.22 -4.10
CA ILE A 8 -15.03 -40.21 -4.44
C ILE A 8 -15.52 -39.42 -5.67
N PRO A 9 -15.56 -38.08 -5.66
CA PRO A 9 -15.74 -37.30 -6.89
C PRO A 9 -14.43 -37.25 -7.70
N SER A 10 -14.58 -37.52 -9.00
CA SER A 10 -13.58 -37.51 -10.06
C SER A 10 -12.71 -36.24 -10.12
N SER A 11 -11.42 -36.45 -10.35
CA SER A 11 -10.40 -35.45 -10.69
C SER A 11 -10.77 -34.62 -11.92
N SER A 12 -10.76 -33.29 -11.80
CA SER A 12 -10.68 -32.37 -12.93
C SER A 12 -9.24 -32.31 -13.48
N PRO A 13 -9.06 -32.27 -14.81
CA PRO A 13 -7.74 -32.12 -15.44
C PRO A 13 -7.39 -30.64 -15.65
N GLY A 14 -6.15 -30.25 -15.32
CA GLY A 14 -5.52 -29.00 -15.78
C GLY A 14 -4.94 -28.07 -14.70
N GLU A 15 -4.07 -28.55 -13.82
CA GLU A 15 -3.21 -27.71 -12.95
C GLU A 15 -1.76 -27.57 -13.46
N ASP A 16 -1.50 -27.88 -14.73
CA ASP A 16 -0.19 -27.65 -15.36
C ASP A 16 -0.19 -26.31 -16.10
N GLY A 17 0.06 -25.23 -15.36
CA GLY A 17 0.09 -23.88 -15.92
C GLY A 17 0.84 -22.89 -15.04
N ASN A 18 2.14 -22.75 -15.33
CA ASN A 18 2.97 -21.59 -14.97
C ASN A 18 3.62 -21.59 -13.56
N LEU A 19 4.50 -22.56 -13.33
CA LEU A 19 5.51 -22.59 -12.26
C LEU A 19 6.27 -21.24 -12.08
N PRO A 20 6.70 -20.55 -13.15
CA PRO A 20 7.28 -19.21 -13.05
C PRO A 20 6.41 -18.17 -12.36
N ALA A 21 5.10 -18.10 -12.67
CA ALA A 21 4.20 -17.13 -12.04
C ALA A 21 4.08 -17.34 -10.51
N ARG A 22 4.11 -18.60 -10.06
CA ARG A 22 4.14 -18.95 -8.62
C ARG A 22 5.46 -18.58 -7.94
N ILE A 23 6.57 -18.67 -8.66
CA ILE A 23 7.90 -18.27 -8.18
C ILE A 23 8.01 -16.75 -8.08
N LEU A 24 7.54 -16.03 -9.09
CA LEU A 24 7.50 -14.57 -9.10
C LEU A 24 6.63 -14.04 -7.95
N ALA A 25 5.45 -14.62 -7.71
CA ALA A 25 4.61 -14.25 -6.56
C ALA A 25 5.31 -14.40 -5.19
N LYS A 26 6.26 -15.34 -5.09
CA LYS A 26 7.09 -15.57 -3.89
C LYS A 26 8.28 -14.60 -3.79
N LEU A 27 8.94 -14.28 -4.90
CA LEU A 27 10.00 -13.26 -4.97
C LEU A 27 9.49 -11.87 -4.57
N ASN A 28 8.21 -11.58 -4.77
CA ASN A 28 7.66 -10.32 -4.32
C ASN A 28 7.73 -10.23 -2.76
N ARG A 29 7.65 -11.36 -2.01
CA ARG A 29 7.29 -11.36 -0.56
C ARG A 29 8.42 -10.87 0.33
N ASP A 30 9.66 -11.11 -0.09
CA ASP A 30 10.79 -11.14 0.83
C ASP A 30 11.88 -10.09 0.55
N TYR A 31 11.61 -9.08 -0.30
CA TYR A 31 12.62 -8.05 -0.61
C TYR A 31 12.11 -6.64 -0.33
N VAL A 32 12.67 -6.04 0.72
CA VAL A 32 13.36 -4.74 0.75
C VAL A 32 13.79 -4.46 2.20
N ILE A 33 15.09 -4.27 2.46
CA ILE A 33 15.66 -3.22 3.34
C ILE A 33 17.07 -2.85 2.81
N VAL A 34 17.38 -1.55 2.69
CA VAL A 34 18.71 -1.01 2.34
C VAL A 34 19.24 -0.15 3.49
N GLY A 35 20.55 -0.18 3.78
CA GLY A 35 21.18 0.77 4.71
C GLY A 35 22.69 1.01 4.55
N LYS A 36 23.03 2.21 4.05
CA LYS A 36 24.25 3.07 4.22
C LYS A 36 25.64 2.56 3.82
N THR A 37 26.12 2.95 2.62
CA THR A 37 27.36 3.71 2.31
C THR A 37 27.73 3.56 0.82
N HIS A 38 28.31 4.61 0.21
CA HIS A 38 28.62 4.73 -1.23
C HIS A 38 29.43 3.55 -1.81
N VAL A 39 28.91 2.85 -2.84
CA VAL A 39 29.75 2.01 -3.75
C VAL A 39 29.17 1.94 -5.17
N ARG A 40 30.05 2.07 -6.16
CA ARG A 40 29.85 1.97 -7.62
C ARG A 40 29.62 0.50 -8.08
N ALA A 41 28.69 0.29 -9.03
CA ALA A 41 28.66 -0.80 -10.04
C ALA A 41 28.55 -2.31 -9.67
N TRP A 42 28.44 -2.75 -8.42
CA TRP A 42 28.27 -4.20 -8.08
C TRP A 42 26.80 -4.70 -8.14
N GLN A 43 25.81 -3.81 -8.06
CA GLN A 43 24.39 -4.20 -7.95
C GLN A 43 23.78 -4.90 -9.19
N SER A 44 24.43 -4.83 -10.37
CA SER A 44 23.96 -5.54 -11.58
C SER A 44 24.36 -7.03 -11.63
N TRP A 45 25.39 -7.44 -10.90
CA TRP A 45 25.91 -8.83 -10.95
C TRP A 45 25.29 -9.75 -9.88
N LEU A 46 24.92 -9.21 -8.71
CA LEU A 46 24.24 -9.95 -7.64
C LEU A 46 22.75 -10.20 -7.96
N ALA A 47 22.12 -9.25 -8.65
CA ALA A 47 20.72 -9.33 -9.07
C ALA A 47 20.48 -10.44 -10.13
N LEU A 48 21.47 -10.72 -10.99
CA LEU A 48 21.43 -11.80 -11.98
C LEU A 48 21.72 -13.18 -11.40
N GLY A 49 22.52 -13.27 -10.32
CA GLY A 49 22.88 -14.55 -9.68
C GLY A 49 21.78 -15.13 -8.77
N LEU A 50 20.99 -14.28 -8.10
CA LEU A 50 19.92 -14.71 -7.18
C LEU A 50 18.61 -15.09 -7.90
N THR A 51 18.35 -14.53 -9.08
CA THR A 51 17.23 -14.95 -9.96
C THR A 51 17.36 -16.41 -10.40
N VAL A 52 18.56 -16.99 -10.37
CA VAL A 52 18.86 -18.33 -10.88
C VAL A 52 18.80 -19.43 -9.79
N GLY A 53 18.92 -19.10 -8.50
CA GLY A 53 18.96 -20.11 -7.43
C GLY A 53 17.61 -20.52 -6.81
N LEU A 54 16.59 -19.65 -6.80
CA LEU A 54 15.39 -19.81 -5.95
C LEU A 54 14.12 -20.30 -6.69
N VAL A 55 14.11 -20.19 -8.02
CA VAL A 55 13.04 -20.65 -8.95
C VAL A 55 12.86 -22.18 -8.86
N SER A 56 13.94 -22.88 -8.53
CA SER A 56 14.11 -24.32 -8.53
C SER A 56 13.63 -25.06 -7.28
N GLY A 57 13.33 -24.35 -6.20
CA GLY A 57 12.67 -24.97 -5.05
C GLY A 57 11.17 -25.17 -5.23
N VAL A 58 10.55 -24.66 -6.30
CA VAL A 58 9.11 -24.35 -6.22
C VAL A 58 8.12 -25.49 -6.53
N LEU A 59 8.26 -26.45 -7.45
CA LEU A 59 7.10 -27.37 -7.73
C LEU A 59 7.36 -28.88 -7.89
N TRP A 60 8.50 -29.40 -7.45
CA TRP A 60 8.72 -30.85 -7.47
C TRP A 60 9.11 -31.29 -6.06
N ILE A 61 8.20 -31.70 -5.16
CA ILE A 61 6.98 -32.52 -5.29
C ILE A 61 6.16 -32.23 -4.01
N ALA A 62 4.93 -31.71 -3.96
CA ALA A 62 3.75 -31.99 -4.78
C ALA A 62 3.61 -33.49 -5.04
N ASN A 63 3.26 -34.23 -3.98
CA ASN A 63 2.69 -35.58 -4.03
C ASN A 63 3.69 -36.74 -4.28
N GLN A 64 4.29 -37.30 -3.22
CA GLN A 64 4.32 -38.76 -2.98
C GLN A 64 4.60 -39.06 -1.49
N ASN A 65 3.49 -39.23 -0.76
CA ASN A 65 3.28 -40.18 0.33
C ASN A 65 4.23 -40.19 1.53
N GLY A 66 3.73 -39.56 2.60
CA GLY A 66 3.60 -40.22 3.91
C GLY A 66 4.88 -40.73 4.56
N GLN A 67 5.30 -39.99 5.59
CA GLN A 67 6.35 -40.28 6.57
C GLN A 67 7.78 -39.94 6.14
N VAL A 68 8.28 -38.78 6.60
CA VAL A 68 9.73 -38.60 6.78
C VAL A 68 10.01 -37.69 7.97
N GLY A 69 10.83 -38.20 8.90
CA GLY A 69 11.39 -37.43 10.01
C GLY A 69 12.37 -36.37 9.55
N ALA A 70 12.57 -35.35 10.39
CA ALA A 70 13.57 -34.31 10.19
C ALA A 70 14.95 -34.94 9.95
N GLY A 71 15.44 -34.86 8.71
CA GLY A 71 16.79 -35.25 8.36
C GLY A 71 17.78 -34.25 8.93
N LYS A 72 18.20 -34.43 10.19
CA LYS A 72 19.48 -33.91 10.66
C LYS A 72 20.55 -34.56 9.77
N ALA A 73 21.39 -33.76 9.12
CA ALA A 73 22.64 -34.30 8.60
C ALA A 73 23.38 -34.91 9.80
N ALA A 74 23.62 -36.23 9.74
CA ALA A 74 24.33 -36.94 10.78
C ALA A 74 25.79 -36.47 10.78
N THR A 75 26.10 -35.49 11.62
CA THR A 75 27.46 -35.06 11.95
C THR A 75 27.49 -34.76 13.45
N GLY A 76 28.32 -35.48 14.20
CA GLY A 76 28.26 -35.57 15.66
C GLY A 76 28.04 -34.24 16.36
N ASP A 77 26.91 -34.15 17.08
CA ASP A 77 26.42 -33.24 18.13
C ASP A 77 26.99 -31.81 18.35
N ALA A 78 27.84 -31.26 17.47
CA ALA A 78 28.64 -30.08 17.81
C ALA A 78 28.85 -29.06 16.67
N ILE A 79 28.55 -29.40 15.41
CA ILE A 79 28.68 -28.47 14.27
C ILE A 79 27.35 -28.37 13.51
N THR A 80 26.84 -27.14 13.31
CA THR A 80 25.69 -26.85 12.46
C THR A 80 26.09 -26.00 11.26
N VAL A 81 25.45 -26.28 10.12
CA VAL A 81 25.65 -25.57 8.86
C VAL A 81 24.31 -24.99 8.43
N GLU A 82 24.28 -23.68 8.23
CA GLU A 82 23.12 -22.95 7.73
C GLU A 82 23.54 -21.95 6.65
N LEU A 83 22.59 -21.47 5.86
CA LEU A 83 22.85 -20.30 5.01
C LEU A 83 23.10 -19.09 5.92
N ASP A 84 24.12 -18.29 5.59
CA ASP A 84 24.45 -17.04 6.29
C ASP A 84 23.43 -15.95 5.90
N LEU A 85 22.19 -16.16 6.35
CA LEU A 85 21.08 -15.22 6.22
C LEU A 85 20.84 -14.54 7.57
N PRO A 86 20.46 -13.25 7.57
CA PRO A 86 20.08 -12.54 8.79
C PRO A 86 19.03 -13.27 9.64
N ASN A 87 19.12 -13.10 10.95
CA ASN A 87 18.27 -13.81 11.92
C ASN A 87 16.76 -13.47 11.79
N TYR A 88 16.39 -12.36 11.14
CA TYR A 88 15.00 -11.98 10.88
C TYR A 88 14.30 -12.82 9.79
N TYR A 89 15.05 -13.63 9.02
CA TYR A 89 14.45 -14.60 8.10
C TYR A 89 13.86 -15.79 8.89
N PRO A 90 12.79 -16.44 8.38
CA PRO A 90 12.31 -17.69 8.94
C PRO A 90 13.41 -18.77 9.01
N GLU A 91 13.42 -19.54 10.09
CA GLU A 91 14.42 -20.59 10.35
C GLU A 91 14.54 -21.61 9.20
N PHE A 92 13.44 -21.98 8.56
CA PHE A 92 13.45 -22.93 7.45
C PHE A 92 14.27 -22.45 6.23
N LEU A 93 14.45 -21.14 6.04
CA LEU A 93 15.29 -20.61 4.95
C LEU A 93 16.78 -20.73 5.26
N ARG A 94 17.16 -20.71 6.55
CA ARG A 94 18.53 -20.92 6.99
C ARG A 94 18.94 -22.39 6.93
N HIS A 95 17.98 -23.31 7.00
CA HIS A 95 18.20 -24.76 6.93
C HIS A 95 17.63 -25.38 5.64
N PRO A 96 18.22 -25.11 4.47
CA PRO A 96 17.73 -25.66 3.21
C PRO A 96 18.02 -27.18 3.14
N GLN A 97 17.23 -27.90 2.36
CA GLN A 97 17.49 -29.32 2.06
C GLN A 97 18.66 -29.54 1.09
N LYS A 98 19.06 -28.50 0.34
CA LYS A 98 20.12 -28.53 -0.68
C LYS A 98 20.97 -27.26 -0.56
N PHE A 99 22.28 -27.40 -0.72
CA PHE A 99 23.21 -26.26 -0.80
C PHE A 99 23.73 -26.12 -2.23
N PHE A 100 23.95 -24.88 -2.67
CA PHE A 100 24.48 -24.58 -3.99
C PHE A 100 25.79 -23.79 -3.88
N SER A 101 26.61 -23.85 -4.93
CA SER A 101 27.86 -23.09 -5.01
C SER A 101 27.61 -21.58 -4.94
N GLY A 102 28.56 -20.80 -4.40
CA GLY A 102 28.44 -19.35 -4.31
C GLY A 102 27.54 -18.81 -3.19
N GLN A 103 26.89 -19.66 -2.40
CA GLN A 103 26.03 -19.24 -1.30
C GLN A 103 26.84 -19.10 0.02
N PRO A 104 26.75 -17.97 0.75
CA PRO A 104 27.45 -17.83 2.01
C PRO A 104 26.85 -18.76 3.07
N LEU A 105 27.71 -19.46 3.81
CA LEU A 105 27.34 -20.43 4.83
C LEU A 105 27.80 -19.94 6.19
N LYS A 106 26.90 -20.01 7.18
CA LYS A 106 27.18 -19.76 8.59
C LYS A 106 27.32 -21.08 9.32
N ILE A 107 28.39 -21.18 10.09
CA ILE A 107 28.82 -22.38 10.79
C ILE A 107 28.80 -22.07 12.29
N THR A 108 28.09 -22.89 13.05
CA THR A 108 28.23 -22.92 14.51
C THR A 108 29.05 -24.15 14.87
N ALA A 109 30.14 -23.98 15.60
CA ALA A 109 31.07 -25.05 15.96
C ALA A 109 31.56 -24.90 17.41
N PRO A 110 32.24 -25.89 18.01
CA PRO A 110 32.70 -25.81 19.39
C PRO A 110 33.83 -24.79 19.61
N ALA A 111 34.59 -24.47 18.56
CA ALA A 111 35.71 -23.54 18.62
C ALA A 111 35.88 -22.79 17.29
N PHE A 112 36.47 -21.59 17.35
CA PHE A 112 36.84 -20.81 16.17
C PHE A 112 38.05 -21.44 15.48
N PRO A 113 38.10 -21.44 14.13
CA PRO A 113 39.31 -21.80 13.39
C PRO A 113 40.53 -21.00 13.87
N ASP A 114 41.64 -21.69 14.17
CA ASP A 114 42.91 -21.07 14.59
C ASP A 114 43.50 -20.20 13.47
N GLN A 115 43.23 -20.57 12.22
CA GLN A 115 43.53 -19.80 11.02
C GLN A 115 42.26 -19.18 10.45
N ASP A 116 42.35 -18.00 9.84
CA ASP A 116 41.21 -17.35 9.15
C ASP A 116 40.84 -18.04 7.81
N THR A 117 41.05 -19.36 7.74
CA THR A 117 40.75 -20.18 6.57
C THR A 117 40.19 -21.54 6.98
N VAL A 118 39.26 -22.06 6.18
CA VAL A 118 38.84 -23.47 6.19
C VAL A 118 39.34 -24.17 4.94
N THR A 119 39.56 -25.49 5.02
CA THR A 119 39.94 -26.30 3.86
C THR A 119 38.73 -27.04 3.33
N LEU A 120 38.37 -26.77 2.08
CA LEU A 120 37.35 -27.48 1.34
C LEU A 120 38.02 -28.57 0.49
N THR A 121 37.69 -29.84 0.73
CA THR A 121 38.23 -30.99 0.00
C THR A 121 37.11 -31.66 -0.80
N GLN A 122 37.25 -31.73 -2.12
CA GLN A 122 36.31 -32.48 -2.96
C GLN A 122 36.51 -33.98 -2.75
N VAL A 123 35.46 -34.68 -2.29
CA VAL A 123 35.58 -36.10 -1.89
C VAL A 123 35.95 -37.00 -3.06
N ALA A 124 35.42 -36.73 -4.26
CA ALA A 124 35.64 -37.57 -5.43
C ALA A 124 37.06 -37.48 -6.01
N THR A 125 37.72 -36.32 -5.91
CA THR A 125 39.01 -36.06 -6.58
C THR A 125 40.15 -35.83 -5.60
N GLY A 126 39.85 -35.61 -4.32
CA GLY A 126 40.81 -35.19 -3.30
C GLY A 126 41.31 -33.76 -3.46
N LYS A 127 40.82 -32.99 -4.43
CA LYS A 127 41.25 -31.61 -4.68
C LYS A 127 40.89 -30.73 -3.49
N GLN A 128 41.88 -30.01 -2.96
CA GLN A 128 41.72 -29.12 -1.83
C GLN A 128 41.76 -27.65 -2.25
N GLN A 129 41.00 -26.83 -1.53
CA GLN A 129 41.00 -25.39 -1.67
C GLN A 129 40.81 -24.74 -0.31
N SER A 130 41.64 -23.76 0.02
CA SER A 130 41.48 -22.95 1.23
C SER A 130 40.52 -21.79 0.97
N LEU A 131 39.57 -21.58 1.88
CA LEU A 131 38.58 -20.51 1.79
C LEU A 131 38.71 -19.60 3.00
N SER A 132 38.70 -18.29 2.78
CA SER A 132 38.74 -17.30 3.85
C SER A 132 37.47 -17.35 4.70
N VAL A 133 37.66 -17.24 6.01
CA VAL A 133 36.60 -17.22 7.00
C VAL A 133 36.34 -15.80 7.46
N LYS A 134 35.08 -15.42 7.61
CA LYS A 134 34.64 -14.19 8.28
C LYS A 134 34.14 -14.55 9.67
N ARG A 135 34.74 -13.92 10.69
CA ARG A 135 34.25 -14.04 12.06
C ARG A 135 32.99 -13.20 12.21
N SER A 136 31.91 -13.77 12.75
CA SER A 136 30.74 -12.99 13.13
C SER A 136 30.83 -12.63 14.62
N LYS A 137 30.52 -11.38 14.99
CA LYS A 137 30.26 -11.04 16.39
C LYS A 137 28.93 -11.68 16.75
N GLY A 138 28.93 -12.66 17.65
CA GLY A 138 27.69 -13.22 18.18
C GLY A 138 26.95 -12.15 18.97
N GLU A 139 25.83 -11.64 18.44
CA GLU A 139 24.78 -11.04 19.25
C GLU A 139 23.86 -12.17 19.72
N LEU A 140 23.85 -12.45 21.02
CA LEU A 140 22.70 -12.98 21.74
C LEU A 140 22.84 -12.59 23.23
N ASP A 141 21.93 -11.73 23.69
CA ASP A 141 21.68 -11.43 25.08
C ASP A 141 21.22 -12.67 25.84
N LYS A 142 21.88 -12.94 26.98
CA LYS A 142 21.34 -13.38 28.29
C LYS A 142 22.35 -14.27 29.02
N GLY A 143 23.29 -13.65 29.72
CA GLY A 143 23.75 -14.07 31.05
C GLY A 143 24.35 -15.47 31.29
N GLU A 144 24.60 -16.30 30.28
CA GLU A 144 25.26 -17.61 30.44
C GLU A 144 26.53 -17.73 29.59
N ALA A 145 27.54 -18.40 30.13
CA ALA A 145 28.85 -18.57 29.51
C ALA A 145 28.75 -19.32 28.17
N ILE A 146 29.28 -18.71 27.10
CA ILE A 146 29.15 -19.20 25.73
C ILE A 146 30.09 -20.40 25.49
N SER A 147 29.56 -21.52 24.98
CA SER A 147 30.31 -22.75 24.66
C SER A 147 30.50 -23.04 23.16
N GLN A 148 30.03 -22.16 22.26
CA GLN A 148 30.09 -22.37 20.80
C GLN A 148 30.50 -21.09 20.04
N SER A 149 31.27 -21.28 18.97
CA SER A 149 31.86 -20.27 18.08
C SER A 149 31.12 -20.21 16.74
N VAL A 150 30.91 -19.00 16.20
CA VAL A 150 30.17 -18.79 14.95
C VAL A 150 31.03 -18.08 13.91
N PHE A 151 31.14 -18.65 12.72
CA PHE A 151 31.88 -18.06 11.61
C PHE A 151 31.20 -18.34 10.27
N SER A 152 31.54 -17.59 9.22
CA SER A 152 31.01 -17.83 7.88
C SER A 152 32.07 -17.91 6.80
N PHE A 153 31.77 -18.64 5.73
CA PHE A 153 32.57 -18.70 4.51
C PHE A 153 31.66 -18.89 3.29
N THR A 154 32.16 -18.62 2.10
CA THR A 154 31.41 -18.78 0.85
C THR A 154 32.12 -19.79 -0.05
N PRO A 155 31.50 -20.95 -0.37
CA PRO A 155 31.98 -21.83 -1.41
C PRO A 155 32.10 -21.05 -2.74
N PRO A 156 33.16 -21.25 -3.53
CA PRO A 156 33.30 -20.63 -4.85
C PRO A 156 32.07 -20.86 -5.73
N ALA A 157 31.68 -19.88 -6.54
CA ALA A 157 30.49 -19.96 -7.38
C ALA A 157 30.62 -21.01 -8.51
N ASP A 158 31.84 -21.26 -8.95
CA ASP A 158 32.23 -22.22 -9.98
C ASP A 158 32.48 -23.63 -9.45
N LEU A 159 32.24 -23.86 -8.15
CA LEU A 159 32.45 -25.16 -7.52
C LEU A 159 31.50 -26.21 -8.13
N PRO A 160 32.01 -27.35 -8.65
CA PRO A 160 31.17 -28.38 -9.26
C PRO A 160 30.19 -29.00 -8.25
N ALA A 161 29.05 -29.50 -8.74
CA ALA A 161 28.18 -30.33 -7.92
C ALA A 161 28.92 -31.58 -7.43
N GLY A 162 28.73 -31.94 -6.16
CA GLY A 162 29.40 -33.08 -5.56
C GLY A 162 29.46 -33.03 -4.03
N GLN A 163 30.08 -34.04 -3.45
CA GLN A 163 30.34 -34.13 -2.01
C GLN A 163 31.67 -33.47 -1.66
N TYR A 164 31.66 -32.63 -0.63
CA TYR A 164 32.82 -31.94 -0.11
C TYR A 164 32.97 -32.17 1.38
N ARG A 165 34.21 -32.27 1.82
CA ARG A 165 34.58 -32.26 3.23
C ARG A 165 35.17 -30.90 3.55
N VAL A 166 34.58 -30.21 4.53
CA VAL A 166 35.16 -28.99 5.08
C VAL A 166 35.91 -29.35 6.34
N SER A 167 37.16 -28.91 6.48
CA SER A 167 37.97 -29.11 7.68
C SER A 167 38.63 -27.82 8.14
N PHE A 168 38.80 -27.68 9.46
CA PHE A 168 39.56 -26.60 10.08
C PHE A 168 40.21 -27.09 11.38
N TYR A 169 41.30 -26.45 11.76
CA TYR A 169 41.99 -26.72 13.02
C TYR A 169 41.60 -25.67 14.05
N ALA A 170 41.25 -26.10 15.26
CA ALA A 170 40.91 -25.20 16.36
C ALA A 170 41.27 -25.87 17.69
N SER A 171 41.86 -25.12 18.62
CA SER A 171 42.13 -25.58 19.99
C SER A 171 42.87 -26.93 20.07
N GLY A 172 43.82 -27.17 19.16
CA GLY A 172 44.60 -28.41 19.16
C GLY A 172 43.94 -29.60 18.44
N GLN A 173 42.72 -29.45 17.91
CA GLN A 173 41.94 -30.52 17.27
C GLN A 173 41.49 -30.14 15.84
N THR A 174 41.33 -31.15 14.99
CA THR A 174 40.74 -30.97 13.65
C THR A 174 39.24 -31.22 13.70
N TYR A 175 38.47 -30.21 13.33
CA TYR A 175 37.03 -30.30 13.11
C TYR A 175 36.75 -30.51 11.63
N GLN A 176 35.72 -31.31 11.32
CA GLN A 176 35.31 -31.56 9.94
C GLN A 176 33.82 -31.86 9.83
N PHE A 177 33.22 -31.47 8.71
CA PHE A 177 31.84 -31.80 8.35
C PHE A 177 31.68 -32.01 6.84
N GLN A 178 30.58 -32.65 6.45
CA GLN A 178 30.25 -32.90 5.05
C GLN A 178 29.33 -31.80 4.50
N LEU A 179 29.57 -31.40 3.27
CA LEU A 179 28.78 -30.43 2.53
C LEU A 179 28.49 -30.99 1.13
N THR A 180 27.22 -31.22 0.82
CA THR A 180 26.80 -31.59 -0.54
C THR A 180 26.45 -30.32 -1.32
N ILE A 181 27.16 -30.08 -2.42
CA ILE A 181 26.82 -29.02 -3.37
C ILE A 181 26.00 -29.63 -4.50
N ASN A 182 24.76 -29.19 -4.63
CA ASN A 182 23.84 -29.64 -5.65
C ASN A 182 24.03 -28.85 -6.95
N GLY A 183 23.86 -29.52 -8.09
CA GLY A 183 23.77 -28.87 -9.39
C GLY A 183 22.32 -28.58 -9.74
N LEU A 184 22.10 -27.56 -10.59
CA LEU A 184 20.78 -27.28 -11.15
C LEU A 184 20.36 -28.38 -12.15
N THR A 185 19.10 -28.81 -12.08
CA THR A 185 18.48 -29.73 -13.05
C THR A 185 18.27 -29.05 -14.41
N ALA A 186 17.95 -29.83 -15.44
CA ALA A 186 17.71 -29.29 -16.79
C ALA A 186 16.52 -28.29 -16.82
N ALA A 187 15.45 -28.58 -16.08
CA ALA A 187 14.29 -27.69 -15.94
C ALA A 187 14.63 -26.40 -15.18
N GLU A 188 15.56 -26.47 -14.23
CA GLU A 188 16.01 -25.31 -13.45
C GLU A 188 16.97 -24.39 -14.24
N LYS A 189 17.60 -24.91 -15.29
CA LYS A 189 18.47 -24.15 -16.20
C LYS A 189 17.70 -23.44 -17.32
N ASP A 190 16.45 -23.84 -17.61
CA ASP A 190 15.64 -23.26 -18.68
C ASP A 190 14.70 -22.16 -18.16
N ILE A 191 15.24 -20.95 -18.01
CA ILE A 191 14.49 -19.73 -17.61
C ILE A 191 14.04 -18.90 -18.84
N SER A 192 14.49 -19.27 -20.04
CA SER A 192 14.33 -18.53 -21.30
C SER A 192 12.88 -18.29 -21.73
N GLY A 193 11.94 -19.15 -21.32
CA GLY A 193 10.54 -19.08 -21.78
C GLY A 193 9.60 -18.23 -20.91
N ALA A 194 10.04 -17.70 -19.77
CA ALA A 194 9.11 -17.32 -18.70
C ALA A 194 9.16 -15.87 -18.20
N ILE A 195 10.12 -15.06 -18.64
CA ILE A 195 10.26 -13.68 -18.19
C ILE A 195 10.43 -12.78 -19.40
N THR A 196 9.43 -11.95 -19.70
CA THR A 196 9.57 -10.94 -20.74
C THR A 196 10.28 -9.70 -20.16
N ILE A 197 11.05 -8.97 -20.98
CA ILE A 197 11.67 -7.69 -20.56
C ILE A 197 10.65 -6.71 -19.94
N PRO A 198 9.42 -6.56 -20.48
CA PRO A 198 8.35 -5.81 -19.84
C PRO A 198 8.04 -6.22 -18.40
N ASP A 199 8.05 -7.52 -18.11
CA ASP A 199 7.85 -8.00 -16.75
C ASP A 199 9.02 -7.54 -15.88
N ILE A 200 10.29 -7.73 -16.26
CA ILE A 200 11.44 -7.25 -15.48
C ILE A 200 11.37 -5.74 -15.18
N LEU A 201 10.94 -4.92 -16.15
CA LEU A 201 10.82 -3.46 -15.95
C LEU A 201 9.75 -3.09 -14.93
N GLN A 202 8.61 -3.79 -14.91
CA GLN A 202 7.59 -3.61 -13.86
C GLN A 202 8.14 -3.96 -12.46
N TRP A 203 8.98 -4.98 -12.38
CA TRP A 203 9.60 -5.38 -11.10
C TRP A 203 10.63 -4.36 -10.64
N LEU A 204 11.41 -3.81 -11.56
CA LEU A 204 12.38 -2.74 -11.27
C LEU A 204 11.72 -1.38 -10.99
N ALA A 205 10.44 -1.21 -11.37
CA ALA A 205 9.70 0.02 -11.13
C ALA A 205 9.55 0.27 -9.62
N ILE A 206 9.31 -0.77 -8.81
CA ILE A 206 9.25 -0.62 -7.35
C ILE A 206 10.67 -0.57 -6.80
N ARG A 207 11.09 0.62 -6.35
CA ARG A 207 12.44 0.88 -5.86
C ARG A 207 12.63 0.40 -4.43
N TYR A 208 11.63 0.62 -3.58
CA TYR A 208 11.60 0.07 -2.22
C TYR A 208 10.20 0.15 -1.63
N ARG A 209 10.00 -0.62 -0.56
CA ARG A 209 8.85 -0.55 0.34
C ARG A 209 9.33 -0.31 1.76
N THR A 210 8.49 0.33 2.56
CA THR A 210 8.74 0.56 3.99
C THR A 210 7.44 0.41 4.76
N LYS A 211 7.55 0.08 6.05
CA LYS A 211 6.46 0.28 6.99
C LYS A 211 6.45 1.74 7.43
N ILE A 212 5.29 2.36 7.50
CA ILE A 212 5.09 3.71 8.04
C ILE A 212 4.87 3.62 9.55
N CYS A 213 3.88 2.83 9.98
CA CYS A 213 3.52 2.65 11.38
C CYS A 213 2.66 1.40 11.61
N ASP A 214 2.53 1.02 12.88
CA ASP A 214 1.59 0.00 13.37
C ASP A 214 0.23 0.62 13.70
N GLY A 215 -0.86 -0.09 13.38
CA GLY A 215 -2.25 0.30 13.68
C GLY A 215 -2.81 1.48 12.87
N CYS A 216 -2.01 2.13 12.03
CA CYS A 216 -2.35 3.39 11.38
C CYS A 216 -2.95 3.26 9.96
N PHE A 217 -3.78 2.24 9.74
CA PHE A 217 -4.27 1.88 8.39
C PHE A 217 -5.69 2.33 8.07
N TRP A 218 -6.47 2.66 9.10
CA TRP A 218 -7.87 3.04 8.92
C TRP A 218 -7.93 4.48 8.42
N GLU A 219 -8.45 4.69 7.21
CA GLU A 219 -8.55 6.00 6.54
C GLU A 219 -7.19 6.67 6.34
N ILE A 220 -6.25 5.95 5.73
CA ILE A 220 -4.94 6.53 5.40
C ILE A 220 -5.14 7.79 4.55
N VAL A 221 -4.48 8.86 4.98
CA VAL A 221 -4.29 10.08 4.21
C VAL A 221 -2.82 10.32 4.03
N PHE A 222 -2.39 10.32 2.78
CA PHE A 222 -1.00 10.46 2.40
C PHE A 222 -0.79 11.73 1.59
N ALA A 223 0.18 12.53 2.00
CA ALA A 223 0.53 13.78 1.33
C ALA A 223 2.05 13.90 1.18
N GLY A 224 2.48 14.53 0.09
CA GLY A 224 3.86 14.89 -0.14
C GLY A 224 3.98 16.35 -0.53
N ALA A 225 5.10 16.99 -0.21
CA ALA A 225 5.35 18.36 -0.64
C ALA A 225 5.46 18.41 -2.17
N HIS A 226 4.76 19.34 -2.82
CA HIS A 226 4.66 19.44 -4.29
C HIS A 226 5.99 19.36 -5.05
N ASP A 227 7.00 20.14 -4.62
CA ASP A 227 8.31 20.21 -5.28
C ASP A 227 9.42 19.47 -4.52
N ASN A 228 9.09 18.79 -3.43
CA ASN A 228 10.05 18.07 -2.61
C ASN A 228 9.59 16.64 -2.31
N SER A 229 10.02 15.73 -3.18
CA SER A 229 9.79 14.29 -3.05
C SER A 229 10.40 13.63 -1.81
N GLN A 230 11.16 14.35 -0.98
CA GLN A 230 11.67 13.81 0.29
C GLN A 230 10.71 14.02 1.46
N THR A 231 9.81 15.00 1.38
CA THR A 231 8.89 15.35 2.47
C THR A 231 7.57 14.63 2.27
N LEU A 232 7.27 13.69 3.16
CA LEU A 232 6.06 12.87 3.13
C LEU A 232 5.40 12.90 4.50
N VAL A 233 4.06 12.91 4.51
CA VAL A 233 3.24 12.94 5.71
C VAL A 233 2.11 11.93 5.56
N GLN A 234 1.80 11.23 6.64
CA GLN A 234 0.68 10.30 6.72
C GLN A 234 -0.13 10.55 8.00
N SER A 235 -1.43 10.80 7.84
CA SER A 235 -2.42 10.78 8.91
C SER A 235 -3.44 9.66 8.68
N TYR A 236 -4.24 9.36 9.70
CA TYR A 236 -5.27 8.32 9.68
C TYR A 236 -6.36 8.67 10.71
N ALA A 237 -7.32 7.79 10.96
CA ALA A 237 -8.39 8.06 11.94
C ALA A 237 -7.91 8.30 13.39
N GLY A 238 -6.69 7.89 13.77
CA GLY A 238 -6.12 8.16 15.10
C GLY A 238 -5.15 9.35 15.12
N PRO A 239 -4.71 9.77 16.32
CA PRO A 239 -4.01 11.05 16.52
C PRO A 239 -2.52 11.01 16.15
N ILE A 240 -2.01 9.94 15.55
CA ILE A 240 -0.59 9.86 15.17
C ILE A 240 -0.37 10.41 13.77
N LEU A 241 0.51 11.42 13.68
CA LEU A 241 1.02 11.96 12.43
C LEU A 241 2.40 11.38 12.14
N SER A 242 2.51 10.59 11.08
CA SER A 242 3.77 10.01 10.62
C SER A 242 4.42 10.90 9.56
N ARG A 243 5.73 11.10 9.63
CA ARG A 243 6.47 12.02 8.76
C ARG A 243 7.79 11.43 8.32
N SER A 244 8.18 11.73 7.09
CA SER A 244 9.48 11.43 6.55
C SER A 244 10.09 12.64 5.85
N ALA A 245 11.40 12.80 5.99
CA ALA A 245 12.20 13.83 5.33
C ALA A 245 13.26 13.24 4.38
N ASP A 246 13.21 11.93 4.12
CA ASP A 246 14.16 11.20 3.27
C ASP A 246 13.44 10.30 2.24
N GLY A 247 12.22 10.70 1.87
CA GLY A 247 11.36 10.01 0.92
C GLY A 247 10.74 8.72 1.48
N GLY A 248 10.67 8.57 2.79
CA GLY A 248 10.12 7.37 3.43
C GLY A 248 11.16 6.27 3.66
N ARG A 249 12.45 6.59 3.76
CA ARG A 249 13.44 5.61 4.24
C ARG A 249 13.40 5.50 5.76
N THR A 250 13.11 6.61 6.43
CA THR A 250 12.86 6.68 7.86
C THR A 250 11.57 7.43 8.14
N TRP A 251 10.88 7.03 9.21
CA TRP A 251 9.62 7.62 9.66
C TRP A 251 9.75 8.06 11.11
N SER A 252 9.22 9.24 11.40
CA SER A 252 9.04 9.77 12.74
C SER A 252 7.54 9.95 12.99
N ALA A 253 7.10 9.75 14.22
CA ALA A 253 5.70 9.89 14.61
C ALA A 253 5.56 10.96 15.70
N SER A 254 4.45 11.67 15.70
CA SER A 254 4.05 12.55 16.80
C SER A 254 2.55 12.49 17.00
N ASP A 255 2.12 12.59 18.25
CA ASP A 255 0.72 12.80 18.56
C ASP A 255 0.32 14.22 18.14
N ILE A 256 -0.69 14.35 17.27
CA ILE A 256 -1.23 15.60 16.74
C ILE A 256 -1.62 16.52 17.90
N ASN A 257 -2.25 15.97 18.94
CA ASN A 257 -2.70 16.76 20.08
C ASN A 257 -1.50 17.37 20.84
N ALA A 258 -0.40 16.62 20.94
CA ALA A 258 0.80 17.06 21.64
C ALA A 258 1.61 18.13 20.88
N ILE A 259 1.44 18.23 19.56
CA ILE A 259 2.16 19.19 18.72
C ILE A 259 1.29 20.35 18.23
N THR A 260 0.06 20.47 18.75
CA THR A 260 -0.92 21.46 18.33
C THR A 260 -1.25 22.44 19.46
N ALA A 261 -1.28 23.74 19.13
CA ALA A 261 -1.89 24.77 19.93
C ALA A 261 -3.40 24.85 19.62
N TYR A 262 -4.24 24.46 20.60
CA TYR A 262 -5.69 24.55 20.49
C TYR A 262 -6.23 25.89 21.00
N PRO A 263 -7.33 26.41 20.41
CA PRO A 263 -7.89 27.69 20.83
C PRO A 263 -8.61 27.65 22.19
N ARG A 264 -8.91 26.46 22.73
CA ARG A 264 -9.47 26.24 24.08
C ARG A 264 -9.13 24.84 24.59
N SER A 265 -9.30 24.59 25.89
CA SER A 265 -9.08 23.27 26.48
C SER A 265 -10.19 22.27 26.13
N GLY A 266 -9.88 20.97 26.20
CA GLY A 266 -10.88 19.90 26.00
C GLY A 266 -11.26 19.69 24.54
N MET A 267 -10.28 19.83 23.64
CA MET A 267 -10.42 19.55 22.22
C MET A 267 -9.30 18.64 21.78
N ASP A 268 -9.64 17.60 21.03
CA ASP A 268 -8.69 16.61 20.53
C ASP A 268 -8.99 16.28 19.06
N TYR A 269 -7.98 15.76 18.37
CA TYR A 269 -8.09 15.19 17.03
C TYR A 269 -9.16 14.10 16.95
N GLY A 270 -10.05 14.20 15.95
CA GLY A 270 -11.23 13.35 15.82
C GLY A 270 -11.25 12.36 14.66
N GLY A 271 -10.26 12.37 13.77
CA GLY A 271 -10.24 11.50 12.59
C GLY A 271 -10.82 12.15 11.34
N ASP A 272 -11.26 11.34 10.38
CA ASP A 272 -11.77 11.78 9.07
C ASP A 272 -10.88 12.81 8.35
N SER A 273 -9.58 12.59 8.38
CA SER A 273 -8.65 13.61 7.91
C SER A 273 -8.64 13.80 6.39
N LYS A 274 -8.21 14.98 5.96
CA LYS A 274 -7.63 15.23 4.62
C LYS A 274 -6.49 16.21 4.74
N ALA A 275 -5.42 16.01 3.98
CA ALA A 275 -4.18 16.75 4.14
C ALA A 275 -3.62 17.28 2.83
N VAL A 276 -3.00 18.46 2.90
CA VAL A 276 -2.27 19.11 1.81
C VAL A 276 -0.92 19.59 2.36
N VAL A 277 0.14 19.41 1.59
CA VAL A 277 1.45 20.03 1.84
C VAL A 277 1.71 21.01 0.70
N GLU A 278 1.64 22.30 1.00
CA GLU A 278 1.82 23.37 0.03
C GLU A 278 3.29 23.55 -0.37
N ASN A 279 3.55 24.24 -1.48
CA ASN A 279 4.89 24.42 -2.05
C ASN A 279 5.84 25.17 -1.10
N ASN A 280 5.30 26.04 -0.25
CA ASN A 280 6.03 26.76 0.79
C ASN A 280 6.37 25.88 2.02
N GLY A 281 5.94 24.61 2.04
CA GLY A 281 6.11 23.68 3.15
C GLY A 281 5.02 23.74 4.22
N SER A 282 4.02 24.61 4.06
CA SER A 282 2.86 24.67 4.96
C SER A 282 2.07 23.38 4.88
N PHE A 283 1.76 22.83 6.04
CA PHE A 283 0.93 21.65 6.19
C PHE A 283 -0.47 22.09 6.62
N LEU A 284 -1.47 21.65 5.88
CA LEU A 284 -2.89 21.81 6.18
C LEU A 284 -3.50 20.43 6.39
N LEU A 285 -4.27 20.25 7.45
CA LEU A 285 -4.97 19.01 7.78
C LEU A 285 -6.37 19.34 8.28
N SER A 286 -7.39 19.02 7.50
CA SER A 286 -8.77 19.04 7.99
C SER A 286 -9.06 17.76 8.74
N SER A 287 -9.89 17.83 9.78
CA SER A 287 -10.29 16.67 10.56
C SER A 287 -11.55 17.00 11.37
N LEU A 288 -12.20 15.96 11.87
CA LEU A 288 -13.10 16.09 13.00
C LEU A 288 -12.36 16.50 14.27
N MET A 289 -13.11 17.03 15.23
CA MET A 289 -12.60 17.46 16.53
C MET A 289 -13.50 16.93 17.63
N TRP A 290 -12.95 16.08 18.51
CA TRP A 290 -13.62 15.69 19.74
C TRP A 290 -13.62 16.85 20.72
N THR A 291 -14.75 17.07 21.39
CA THR A 291 -14.82 18.04 22.48
C THR A 291 -15.88 17.67 23.52
N THR A 292 -15.73 18.17 24.75
CA THR A 292 -16.62 17.87 25.89
C THR A 292 -17.29 19.10 26.50
N LEU A 293 -17.39 20.19 25.74
CA LEU A 293 -17.86 21.50 26.23
C LEU A 293 -19.29 21.50 26.76
N ARG A 294 -20.15 20.61 26.27
CA ARG A 294 -21.54 20.45 26.75
C ARG A 294 -21.68 19.34 27.80
N GLY A 295 -20.57 18.84 28.33
CA GLY A 295 -20.56 17.72 29.29
C GLY A 295 -20.82 16.34 28.64
N GLN A 296 -20.78 16.27 27.30
CA GLN A 296 -20.92 15.05 26.50
C GLN A 296 -19.88 15.06 25.36
N TYR A 297 -19.63 13.91 24.74
CA TYR A 297 -18.75 13.83 23.57
C TYR A 297 -19.45 14.38 22.34
N ASP A 298 -18.89 15.47 21.81
CA ASP A 298 -19.36 16.14 20.60
C ASP A 298 -18.25 16.18 19.54
N LEU A 299 -18.66 16.14 18.27
CA LEU A 299 -17.78 16.23 17.10
C LEU A 299 -17.99 17.55 16.38
N GLY A 300 -16.97 18.40 16.42
CA GLY A 300 -16.84 19.60 15.59
C GLY A 300 -15.87 19.39 14.43
N GLY A 301 -15.53 20.49 13.76
CA GLY A 301 -14.59 20.52 12.65
C GLY A 301 -13.40 21.43 12.92
N VAL A 302 -12.19 20.93 12.68
CA VAL A 302 -10.94 21.66 12.89
C VAL A 302 -10.03 21.57 11.66
N LEU A 303 -9.35 22.67 11.36
CA LEU A 303 -8.20 22.73 10.47
C LEU A 303 -6.94 22.89 11.31
N TYR A 304 -5.98 21.99 11.14
CA TYR A 304 -4.62 22.17 11.63
C TYR A 304 -3.78 22.83 10.53
N SER A 305 -3.03 23.86 10.90
CA SER A 305 -2.12 24.57 9.99
C SER A 305 -0.75 24.79 10.63
N GLY A 306 0.32 24.79 9.82
CA GLY A 306 1.67 25.09 10.28
C GLY A 306 2.71 24.11 9.72
N SER A 307 3.65 23.68 10.56
CA SER A 307 4.62 22.65 10.17
C SER A 307 4.18 21.28 10.66
N ALA A 308 4.15 20.29 9.76
CA ALA A 308 3.92 18.91 10.16
C ALA A 308 4.94 18.43 11.21
N ALA A 309 6.17 18.97 11.23
CA ALA A 309 7.21 18.62 12.20
C ALA A 309 6.90 19.06 13.64
N GLY A 310 5.99 20.02 13.83
CA GLY A 310 5.53 20.52 15.12
C GLY A 310 5.14 22.00 15.05
N GLY A 311 4.41 22.48 16.07
CA GLY A 311 3.93 23.87 16.11
C GLY A 311 2.69 24.07 15.22
N LEU A 312 1.81 23.08 15.19
CA LEU A 312 0.51 23.21 14.53
C LEU A 312 -0.37 24.17 15.32
N THR A 313 -1.23 24.89 14.61
CA THR A 313 -2.31 25.69 15.19
C THR A 313 -3.63 25.08 14.73
N ALA A 314 -4.54 24.83 15.67
CA ALA A 314 -5.90 24.42 15.36
C ALA A 314 -6.80 25.63 15.17
N THR A 315 -7.57 25.65 14.08
CA THR A 315 -8.64 26.62 13.83
C THR A 315 -9.95 25.87 13.65
N ILE A 316 -10.95 26.21 14.45
CA ILE A 316 -12.28 25.61 14.37
C ILE A 316 -12.99 26.19 13.15
N PHE A 317 -13.36 25.34 12.20
CA PHE A 317 -14.19 25.74 11.05
C PHE A 317 -15.66 25.43 11.29
N LYS A 318 -15.96 24.42 12.13
CA LYS A 318 -17.31 24.12 12.60
C LYS A 318 -17.31 23.89 14.11
N ASP A 319 -17.89 24.82 14.85
CA ASP A 319 -18.00 24.73 16.30
C ASP A 319 -19.24 23.92 16.74
N VAL A 320 -19.20 23.41 17.97
CA VAL A 320 -20.30 22.80 18.70
C VAL A 320 -21.21 23.90 19.23
N SER A 321 -22.47 23.88 18.80
CA SER A 321 -23.48 24.82 19.30
C SER A 321 -23.96 24.43 20.69
N LEU A 322 -23.73 25.32 21.67
CA LEU A 322 -24.19 25.14 23.05
C LEU A 322 -25.72 25.10 23.18
N SER A 323 -26.43 25.67 22.20
CA SER A 323 -27.90 25.68 22.14
C SER A 323 -28.49 24.49 21.37
N ALA A 324 -27.68 23.67 20.71
CA ALA A 324 -28.19 22.51 19.97
C ALA A 324 -28.83 21.47 20.92
N PRO A 325 -29.82 20.70 20.45
CA PRO A 325 -30.40 19.59 21.22
C PRO A 325 -29.32 18.65 21.75
N THR A 326 -29.54 18.04 22.92
CA THR A 326 -28.59 17.08 23.52
C THR A 326 -28.38 15.83 22.65
N SER A 327 -29.37 15.48 21.83
CA SER A 327 -29.29 14.40 20.84
C SER A 327 -28.35 14.71 19.67
N THR A 328 -28.06 15.98 19.41
CA THR A 328 -27.10 16.39 18.38
C THR A 328 -25.71 16.23 18.98
N TRP A 329 -24.93 15.26 18.54
CA TRP A 329 -23.54 15.05 18.99
C TRP A 329 -22.53 15.25 17.85
N LEU A 330 -23.02 15.39 16.61
CA LEU A 330 -22.25 15.56 15.38
C LEU A 330 -22.58 16.92 14.78
N PHE A 331 -21.59 17.77 14.54
CA PHE A 331 -21.79 19.11 13.95
C PHE A 331 -21.24 19.24 12.55
N VAL A 332 -20.29 18.38 12.20
CA VAL A 332 -19.80 18.13 10.84
C VAL A 332 -19.33 16.70 10.76
N ASP A 333 -19.40 16.12 9.58
CA ASP A 333 -18.88 14.80 9.28
C ASP A 333 -18.16 14.79 7.93
N TYR A 334 -17.20 13.89 7.78
CA TYR A 334 -16.50 13.59 6.54
C TYR A 334 -15.91 14.82 5.82
N PRO A 335 -15.09 15.66 6.48
CA PRO A 335 -14.57 16.88 5.88
C PRO A 335 -13.59 16.61 4.73
N LYS A 336 -13.68 17.42 3.67
CA LYS A 336 -12.69 17.44 2.57
C LYS A 336 -11.98 18.78 2.53
N LEU A 337 -10.77 18.80 2.00
CA LEU A 337 -9.88 19.96 1.99
C LEU A 337 -9.34 20.21 0.59
N ALA A 338 -9.35 21.47 0.18
CA ALA A 338 -8.51 21.99 -0.89
C ALA A 338 -7.99 23.38 -0.51
N SER A 339 -6.82 23.77 -1.00
CA SER A 339 -6.29 25.11 -0.82
C SER A 339 -5.82 25.71 -2.14
N ASP A 340 -5.92 27.03 -2.23
CA ASP A 340 -5.28 27.86 -3.25
C ASP A 340 -4.18 28.68 -2.57
N PRO A 341 -2.92 28.23 -2.62
CA PRO A 341 -1.81 28.93 -1.97
C PRO A 341 -1.52 30.29 -2.62
N SER A 342 -1.97 30.54 -3.86
CA SER A 342 -1.73 31.81 -4.55
C SER A 342 -2.56 32.96 -3.96
N THR A 343 -3.70 32.63 -3.36
CA THR A 343 -4.63 33.58 -2.74
C THR A 343 -4.75 33.39 -1.22
N ALA A 344 -4.02 32.42 -0.65
CA ALA A 344 -4.19 31.96 0.73
C ALA A 344 -5.64 31.52 1.04
N THR A 345 -6.36 31.04 0.03
CA THR A 345 -7.74 30.58 0.21
C THR A 345 -7.75 29.11 0.62
N VAL A 346 -8.54 28.77 1.64
CA VAL A 346 -8.74 27.39 2.08
C VAL A 346 -10.22 27.05 2.00
N TYR A 347 -10.52 25.92 1.38
CA TYR A 347 -11.87 25.38 1.22
C TYR A 347 -12.01 24.09 1.99
N LEU A 348 -13.06 24.00 2.80
CA LEU A 348 -13.46 22.78 3.47
C LEU A 348 -14.90 22.46 3.13
N SER A 349 -15.22 21.20 2.86
CA SER A 349 -16.61 20.75 2.79
C SER A 349 -16.96 19.92 4.03
N GLY A 350 -18.24 19.83 4.36
CA GLY A 350 -18.78 18.88 5.35
C GLY A 350 -20.04 18.22 4.83
N ASN A 351 -20.26 16.94 5.18
CA ASN A 351 -21.33 16.13 4.63
C ASN A 351 -22.49 15.85 5.59
N GLY A 352 -22.22 15.91 6.89
CA GLY A 352 -23.23 15.89 7.96
C GLY A 352 -23.16 17.16 8.81
N VAL A 353 -23.38 18.32 8.20
CA VAL A 353 -23.26 19.62 8.88
C VAL A 353 -24.55 19.98 9.60
N TRP A 354 -24.48 20.23 10.90
CA TRP A 354 -25.62 20.74 11.68
C TRP A 354 -25.77 22.25 11.48
N PHE A 355 -26.96 22.71 11.06
CA PHE A 355 -27.26 24.14 10.93
C PHE A 355 -28.21 24.60 12.04
N ASP A 356 -27.76 25.48 12.93
CA ASP A 356 -28.58 25.96 14.05
C ASP A 356 -29.82 26.72 13.60
N ALA A 357 -29.71 27.48 12.51
CA ALA A 357 -30.80 28.29 11.98
C ALA A 357 -32.01 27.44 11.53
N THR A 358 -31.76 26.24 11.02
CA THR A 358 -32.81 25.33 10.51
C THR A 358 -33.06 24.12 11.41
N GLN A 359 -32.16 23.85 12.36
CA GLN A 359 -32.10 22.62 13.16
C GLN A 359 -32.12 21.34 12.31
N GLN A 360 -31.43 21.39 11.16
CA GLN A 360 -31.35 20.28 10.22
C GLN A 360 -29.90 20.02 9.81
N TYR A 361 -29.63 18.77 9.45
CA TYR A 361 -28.37 18.38 8.82
C TYR A 361 -28.39 18.68 7.32
N GLY A 362 -27.25 19.04 6.76
CA GLY A 362 -27.06 19.17 5.33
C GLY A 362 -25.59 19.18 4.92
N TYR A 363 -25.35 19.52 3.67
CA TYR A 363 -24.02 19.75 3.13
C TYR A 363 -23.57 21.18 3.42
N GLY A 364 -22.29 21.37 3.76
CA GLY A 364 -21.72 22.68 4.04
C GLY A 364 -20.41 22.92 3.30
N LEU A 365 -20.18 24.17 2.93
CA LEU A 365 -18.90 24.70 2.47
C LEU A 365 -18.40 25.73 3.49
N PHE A 366 -17.15 25.60 3.89
CA PHE A 366 -16.46 26.55 4.74
C PHE A 366 -15.32 27.18 3.95
N VAL A 367 -15.30 28.51 3.89
CA VAL A 367 -14.35 29.27 3.09
C VAL A 367 -13.53 30.17 3.99
N SER A 368 -12.21 30.04 3.91
CA SER A 368 -11.26 30.96 4.53
C SER A 368 -10.50 31.71 3.45
N LEU A 369 -10.43 33.04 3.58
CA LEU A 369 -9.68 33.92 2.68
C LEU A 369 -8.38 34.45 3.33
N ASP A 370 -8.00 33.89 4.48
CA ASP A 370 -6.92 34.39 5.33
C ASP A 370 -5.92 33.30 5.76
N GLY A 371 -5.79 32.25 4.94
CA GLY A 371 -4.89 31.13 5.17
C GLY A 371 -5.40 30.14 6.22
N GLY A 372 -6.71 30.02 6.38
CA GLY A 372 -7.35 29.09 7.31
C GLY A 372 -7.52 29.61 8.74
N LYS A 373 -7.44 30.93 8.98
CA LYS A 373 -7.56 31.52 10.34
C LYS A 373 -8.99 31.82 10.73
N THR A 374 -9.83 32.19 9.75
CA THR A 374 -11.27 32.40 9.94
C THR A 374 -12.05 31.76 8.81
N PHE A 375 -13.28 31.31 9.09
CA PHE A 375 -14.13 30.62 8.13
C PHE A 375 -15.52 31.24 8.06
N SER A 376 -16.02 31.39 6.83
CA SER A 376 -17.44 31.62 6.55
C SER A 376 -18.13 30.29 6.26
N GLU A 377 -19.26 30.03 6.90
CA GLU A 377 -20.07 28.81 6.72
C GLU A 377 -21.21 29.05 5.73
N TYR A 378 -21.34 28.19 4.73
CA TYR A 378 -22.40 28.25 3.72
C TYR A 378 -23.09 26.88 3.56
N PRO A 379 -24.43 26.79 3.68
CA PRO A 379 -25.15 25.58 3.31
C PRO A 379 -25.09 25.37 1.80
N LEU A 380 -24.87 24.13 1.38
CA LEU A 380 -24.94 23.71 -0.02
C LEU A 380 -26.24 22.95 -0.27
N SER A 381 -27.04 23.43 -1.24
CA SER A 381 -28.28 22.79 -1.64
C SER A 381 -28.11 22.08 -2.98
N TYR A 382 -27.98 20.75 -2.94
CA TYR A 382 -27.96 19.89 -4.12
C TYR A 382 -28.49 18.49 -3.77
N THR A 383 -28.93 17.74 -4.79
CA THR A 383 -29.36 16.36 -4.64
C THR A 383 -28.23 15.42 -5.02
N GLY A 384 -27.71 14.66 -4.06
CA GLY A 384 -26.65 13.69 -4.30
C GLY A 384 -26.09 13.11 -3.01
N SER A 385 -25.01 12.35 -3.16
CA SER A 385 -24.21 11.83 -2.06
C SER A 385 -23.37 12.92 -1.39
N ALA A 386 -22.62 12.49 -0.38
CA ALA A 386 -21.49 13.21 0.15
C ALA A 386 -20.52 13.68 -0.95
N ILE A 387 -19.96 14.88 -0.77
CA ILE A 387 -18.76 15.34 -1.45
C ILE A 387 -17.60 14.43 -1.07
N THR A 388 -17.01 13.83 -2.09
CA THR A 388 -15.96 12.82 -2.00
C THR A 388 -14.57 13.45 -2.03
N SER A 389 -14.42 14.54 -2.78
CA SER A 389 -13.14 15.25 -2.96
C SER A 389 -13.36 16.71 -3.37
N LEU A 390 -12.34 17.54 -3.14
CA LEU A 390 -12.27 18.93 -3.58
C LEU A 390 -11.00 19.14 -4.39
N ALA A 391 -11.05 20.01 -5.40
CA ALA A 391 -9.87 20.48 -6.12
C ALA A 391 -10.02 21.97 -6.50
N VAL A 392 -8.91 22.68 -6.50
CA VAL A 392 -8.82 24.04 -7.06
C VAL A 392 -8.19 23.94 -8.44
N GLY A 393 -8.94 24.30 -9.47
CA GLY A 393 -8.44 24.38 -10.84
C GLY A 393 -7.78 25.71 -11.16
N GLU A 394 -7.42 25.88 -12.43
CA GLU A 394 -6.79 27.11 -12.90
C GLU A 394 -7.66 28.35 -12.60
N GLY A 395 -7.00 29.43 -12.17
CA GLY A 395 -7.66 30.69 -11.82
C GLY A 395 -8.44 30.65 -10.50
N GLY A 396 -8.21 29.66 -9.63
CA GLY A 396 -8.82 29.58 -8.31
C GLY A 396 -10.23 28.99 -8.28
N THR A 397 -10.68 28.42 -9.41
CA THR A 397 -12.03 27.83 -9.52
C THR A 397 -12.13 26.58 -8.64
N LEU A 398 -13.12 26.53 -7.75
CA LEU A 398 -13.35 25.37 -6.89
C LEU A 398 -14.22 24.32 -7.61
N TYR A 399 -13.85 23.06 -7.43
CA TYR A 399 -14.60 21.90 -7.88
C TYR A 399 -14.82 20.92 -6.74
N ALA A 400 -15.99 20.27 -6.70
CA ALA A 400 -16.28 19.21 -5.74
C ALA A 400 -16.81 17.96 -6.45
N GLY A 401 -16.20 16.80 -6.21
CA GLY A 401 -16.69 15.52 -6.71
C GLY A 401 -17.82 14.98 -5.84
N TYR A 402 -18.87 14.41 -6.45
CA TYR A 402 -19.94 13.71 -5.75
C TYR A 402 -20.68 12.73 -6.68
N LEU A 403 -21.51 11.84 -6.12
CA LEU A 403 -22.45 11.03 -6.89
C LEU A 403 -23.82 11.69 -6.89
N GLN A 404 -24.34 12.02 -8.06
CA GLN A 404 -25.74 12.34 -8.21
C GLN A 404 -26.56 11.05 -8.05
N LEU A 405 -27.60 11.11 -7.21
CA LEU A 405 -28.47 9.98 -6.93
C LEU A 405 -29.80 10.17 -7.63
N THR A 406 -30.24 9.15 -8.36
CA THR A 406 -31.62 8.99 -8.81
C THR A 406 -32.24 7.78 -8.09
N PRO A 407 -33.56 7.55 -8.20
CA PRO A 407 -34.18 6.37 -7.58
C PRO A 407 -33.58 5.02 -8.03
N THR A 408 -32.93 4.96 -9.20
CA THR A 408 -32.44 3.71 -9.78
C THR A 408 -30.97 3.76 -10.21
N THR A 409 -30.33 4.94 -10.22
CA THR A 409 -28.96 5.09 -10.71
C THR A 409 -28.10 5.98 -9.83
N THR A 410 -26.80 5.72 -9.86
CA THR A 410 -25.77 6.65 -9.39
C THR A 410 -25.00 7.18 -10.61
N ILE A 411 -24.75 8.49 -10.62
CA ILE A 411 -24.09 9.19 -11.72
C ILE A 411 -22.96 10.04 -11.13
N PRO A 412 -21.69 9.73 -11.41
CA PRO A 412 -20.58 10.62 -11.10
C PRO A 412 -20.80 12.03 -11.66
N ALA A 413 -20.63 13.02 -10.79
CA ALA A 413 -20.84 14.42 -11.11
C ALA A 413 -19.85 15.31 -10.36
N ILE A 414 -19.76 16.56 -10.81
CA ILE A 414 -19.00 17.60 -10.14
C ILE A 414 -19.91 18.80 -9.84
N LEU A 415 -19.67 19.46 -8.70
CA LEU A 415 -20.13 20.82 -8.48
C LEU A 415 -19.05 21.76 -9.01
N LEU A 416 -19.43 22.62 -9.95
CA LEU A 416 -18.61 23.67 -10.54
C LEU A 416 -18.97 25.01 -9.87
N PHE A 417 -18.06 25.57 -9.07
CA PHE A 417 -18.30 26.84 -8.38
C PHE A 417 -17.86 28.02 -9.26
N THR A 418 -18.82 28.90 -9.57
CA THR A 418 -18.60 30.15 -10.32
C THR A 418 -18.42 31.36 -9.40
N SER A 419 -18.81 31.22 -8.13
CA SER A 419 -18.55 32.17 -7.04
C SER A 419 -18.41 31.38 -5.74
N ILE A 420 -17.65 31.91 -4.77
CA ILE A 420 -17.41 31.29 -3.46
C ILE A 420 -17.99 32.13 -2.29
N THR A 421 -18.26 33.41 -2.50
CA THR A 421 -18.76 34.34 -1.47
C THR A 421 -19.86 35.28 -2.02
N PRO A 422 -21.15 34.91 -1.94
CA PRO A 422 -21.66 33.59 -1.55
C PRO A 422 -21.39 32.54 -2.64
N PRO A 423 -21.45 31.23 -2.30
CA PRO A 423 -21.23 30.19 -3.27
C PRO A 423 -22.34 30.16 -4.34
N ILE A 424 -21.95 30.18 -5.60
CA ILE A 424 -22.84 29.95 -6.75
C ILE A 424 -22.23 28.80 -7.54
N PHE A 425 -22.97 27.72 -7.73
CA PHE A 425 -22.47 26.52 -8.39
C PHE A 425 -23.53 25.85 -9.26
N GLY A 426 -23.04 25.10 -10.26
CA GLY A 426 -23.85 24.21 -11.08
C GLY A 426 -23.40 22.76 -10.91
N SER A 427 -24.29 21.81 -11.19
CA SER A 427 -23.94 20.40 -11.29
C SER A 427 -23.62 20.04 -12.75
N VAL A 428 -22.50 19.37 -12.96
CA VAL A 428 -22.10 18.81 -14.27
C VAL A 428 -21.92 17.31 -14.12
N VAL A 429 -22.73 16.53 -14.83
CA VAL A 429 -22.61 15.07 -14.87
C VAL A 429 -21.46 14.65 -15.78
N LEU A 430 -20.72 13.60 -15.40
CA LEU A 430 -19.65 13.06 -16.23
C LEU A 430 -20.26 12.28 -17.41
N ALA A 431 -19.70 12.43 -18.61
CA ALA A 431 -20.25 11.79 -19.82
C ALA A 431 -20.27 10.25 -19.69
N GLY A 432 -21.32 9.59 -20.21
CA GLY A 432 -21.39 8.12 -20.30
C GLY A 432 -21.35 7.37 -18.96
N SER A 433 -21.63 8.05 -17.84
CA SER A 433 -21.32 7.58 -16.49
C SER A 433 -22.49 7.00 -15.71
N SER A 434 -23.70 6.91 -16.28
CA SER A 434 -24.86 6.37 -15.57
C SER A 434 -24.70 4.87 -15.29
N ALA A 435 -24.78 4.49 -14.01
CA ALA A 435 -24.79 3.10 -13.58
C ALA A 435 -25.99 2.81 -12.67
N ALA A 436 -26.50 1.58 -12.71
CA ALA A 436 -27.44 1.11 -11.70
C ALA A 436 -26.81 1.22 -10.30
N ILE A 437 -27.64 1.35 -9.27
CA ILE A 437 -27.13 1.29 -7.90
C ILE A 437 -26.69 -0.15 -7.65
N PHE A 438 -25.38 -0.35 -7.48
CA PHE A 438 -24.76 -1.66 -7.26
C PHE A 438 -24.48 -1.87 -5.78
N PRO A 439 -25.41 -2.42 -4.98
CA PRO A 439 -25.17 -2.63 -3.55
C PRO A 439 -24.08 -3.69 -3.34
N PRO A 440 -23.23 -3.53 -2.33
CA PRO A 440 -22.19 -4.51 -2.02
C PRO A 440 -22.78 -5.79 -1.42
N LYS A 441 -22.12 -6.93 -1.62
CA LYS A 441 -22.58 -8.23 -1.10
C LYS A 441 -22.17 -8.51 0.36
N ILE A 442 -22.65 -7.72 1.33
CA ILE A 442 -22.28 -7.82 2.77
C ILE A 442 -22.80 -9.13 3.42
N SER A 443 -21.98 -10.18 3.52
CA SER A 443 -22.35 -11.43 4.21
C SER A 443 -21.11 -12.16 4.75
N ALA A 444 -21.25 -12.83 5.90
CA ALA A 444 -20.20 -13.65 6.52
C ALA A 444 -19.77 -14.88 5.69
N THR A 445 -20.58 -15.28 4.72
CA THR A 445 -20.28 -16.37 3.77
C THR A 445 -19.94 -15.84 2.37
N SER A 446 -20.05 -14.53 2.16
CA SER A 446 -19.82 -13.92 0.87
C SER A 446 -18.34 -13.67 0.66
N THR A 447 -17.82 -14.34 -0.37
CA THR A 447 -16.47 -14.10 -0.84
C THR A 447 -16.33 -12.78 -1.60
N ARG A 448 -17.39 -11.95 -1.72
CA ARG A 448 -17.37 -10.62 -2.36
C ARG A 448 -17.96 -9.51 -1.49
N ALA A 449 -17.99 -9.71 -0.17
CA ALA A 449 -18.51 -8.74 0.76
C ALA A 449 -17.61 -7.52 0.86
N TRP A 450 -17.97 -6.41 0.21
CA TRP A 450 -17.23 -5.18 0.41
C TRP A 450 -17.97 -3.87 0.15
N PHE A 451 -18.07 -3.04 1.19
CA PHE A 451 -18.43 -1.63 1.02
C PHE A 451 -17.22 -0.86 0.51
N GLY A 452 -17.27 -0.43 -0.76
CA GLY A 452 -16.19 0.29 -1.43
C GLY A 452 -16.45 1.78 -1.54
N TYR A 453 -15.42 2.60 -1.35
CA TYR A 453 -15.45 3.99 -1.77
C TYR A 453 -15.47 4.08 -3.30
N LEU A 454 -16.48 4.73 -3.86
CA LEU A 454 -16.71 4.79 -5.30
C LEU A 454 -16.25 6.11 -5.95
N GLY A 455 -15.89 7.13 -5.17
CA GLY A 455 -15.57 8.47 -5.70
C GLY A 455 -16.82 9.25 -6.17
N PRO A 456 -16.66 10.27 -7.04
CA PRO A 456 -15.44 10.59 -7.78
C PRO A 456 -14.36 11.33 -6.94
N GLU A 457 -13.10 11.01 -7.22
CA GLU A 457 -11.94 11.84 -6.87
C GLU A 457 -11.70 12.85 -7.99
N ILE A 458 -11.73 14.15 -7.68
CA ILE A 458 -11.35 15.22 -8.61
C ILE A 458 -9.92 15.69 -8.34
N VAL A 459 -9.15 15.84 -9.40
CA VAL A 459 -7.77 16.34 -9.37
C VAL A 459 -7.63 17.39 -10.45
N ALA A 460 -6.96 18.51 -10.12
CA ALA A 460 -6.66 19.56 -11.08
C ALA A 460 -5.16 19.61 -11.35
N ASP A 461 -4.81 19.68 -12.64
CA ASP A 461 -3.48 20.02 -13.10
C ASP A 461 -3.35 21.54 -13.18
N THR A 462 -2.73 22.14 -12.17
CA THR A 462 -2.50 23.60 -12.12
C THR A 462 -1.03 23.95 -12.33
N ASP A 463 -0.17 22.97 -12.60
CA ASP A 463 1.26 23.19 -12.68
C ASP A 463 1.64 23.84 -14.03
N PRO A 464 2.31 25.00 -14.03
CA PRO A 464 2.72 25.67 -15.27
C PRO A 464 3.78 24.89 -16.08
N ARG A 465 4.39 23.85 -15.50
CA ARG A 465 5.33 22.96 -16.20
C ARG A 465 4.61 21.87 -17.02
N SER A 466 3.31 21.67 -16.78
CA SER A 466 2.51 20.67 -17.48
C SER A 466 2.10 21.15 -18.88
N SER A 467 2.16 20.26 -19.87
CA SER A 467 1.55 20.49 -21.18
C SER A 467 0.02 20.47 -21.15
N HIS A 468 -0.57 20.07 -20.03
CA HIS A 468 -2.00 19.97 -19.77
C HIS A 468 -2.44 20.89 -18.63
N GLN A 469 -1.70 21.98 -18.36
CA GLN A 469 -2.10 22.98 -17.38
C GLN A 469 -3.57 23.39 -17.59
N GLY A 470 -4.35 23.38 -16.51
CA GLY A 470 -5.78 23.66 -16.48
C GLY A 470 -6.66 22.42 -16.63
N ARG A 471 -6.11 21.26 -16.97
CA ARG A 471 -6.86 20.00 -17.11
C ARG A 471 -7.38 19.52 -15.76
N LEU A 472 -8.63 19.08 -15.74
CA LEU A 472 -9.23 18.37 -14.62
C LEU A 472 -9.32 16.89 -14.93
N PHE A 473 -9.18 16.06 -13.90
CA PHE A 473 -9.44 14.63 -13.94
C PHE A 473 -10.49 14.27 -12.89
N ALA A 474 -11.41 13.37 -13.23
CA ALA A 474 -12.34 12.75 -12.32
C ALA A 474 -12.18 11.23 -12.38
N ILE A 475 -12.07 10.57 -11.22
CA ILE A 475 -11.80 9.13 -11.11
C ILE A 475 -12.84 8.48 -10.20
N TRP A 476 -13.51 7.43 -10.65
CA TRP A 476 -14.57 6.76 -9.88
C TRP A 476 -14.63 5.26 -10.16
N SER A 477 -15.31 4.51 -9.30
CA SER A 477 -15.59 3.09 -9.50
C SER A 477 -17.03 2.84 -9.94
N ARG A 478 -17.21 1.84 -10.82
CA ARG A 478 -18.52 1.47 -11.35
C ARG A 478 -18.62 -0.05 -11.54
N GLY A 479 -19.69 -0.65 -11.03
CA GLY A 479 -20.03 -2.05 -11.28
C GLY A 479 -20.40 -2.33 -12.75
N GLU A 480 -20.09 -3.52 -13.25
CA GLU A 480 -20.51 -3.97 -14.57
C GLU A 480 -22.00 -4.31 -14.58
N LYS A 481 -22.46 -5.08 -13.57
CA LYS A 481 -23.82 -5.61 -13.51
C LYS A 481 -24.24 -6.01 -12.10
N ASP A 482 -25.55 -6.18 -11.94
CA ASP A 482 -26.16 -6.79 -10.77
C ASP A 482 -26.27 -8.31 -10.92
N ILE A 483 -26.03 -9.02 -9.83
CA ILE A 483 -26.26 -10.46 -9.74
C ILE A 483 -27.42 -10.70 -8.77
N PRO A 484 -28.55 -11.27 -9.24
CA PRO A 484 -29.65 -11.68 -8.36
C PRO A 484 -29.18 -12.68 -7.32
N SER A 485 -29.62 -12.51 -6.08
CA SER A 485 -29.26 -13.40 -4.98
C SER A 485 -30.41 -13.51 -3.99
N PRO A 486 -31.36 -14.44 -4.21
CA PRO A 486 -32.54 -14.57 -3.35
C PRO A 486 -32.20 -14.98 -1.91
N GLU A 487 -31.02 -15.54 -1.68
CA GLU A 487 -30.52 -15.92 -0.34
C GLU A 487 -29.72 -14.79 0.35
N PHE A 488 -29.58 -13.62 -0.29
CA PHE A 488 -28.85 -12.48 0.26
C PHE A 488 -29.79 -11.49 0.95
N GLN A 489 -29.25 -10.64 1.84
CA GLN A 489 -30.03 -9.61 2.56
C GLN A 489 -30.74 -8.64 1.60
N TYR A 490 -30.14 -8.42 0.41
CA TYR A 490 -30.73 -7.66 -0.68
C TYR A 490 -30.99 -8.58 -1.88
N PRO A 491 -31.99 -8.29 -2.74
CA PRO A 491 -32.34 -9.16 -3.86
C PRO A 491 -31.27 -9.24 -4.97
N TYR A 492 -30.29 -8.33 -4.95
CA TYR A 492 -29.17 -8.27 -5.90
C TYR A 492 -27.91 -7.69 -5.23
N TYR A 493 -26.76 -7.87 -5.89
CA TYR A 493 -25.48 -7.24 -5.52
C TYR A 493 -24.66 -6.90 -6.76
N GLY A 494 -23.81 -5.87 -6.65
CA GLY A 494 -22.91 -5.43 -7.70
C GLY A 494 -21.76 -6.40 -7.98
N TYR A 495 -21.38 -6.54 -9.25
CA TYR A 495 -20.31 -7.42 -9.71
C TYR A 495 -19.37 -6.72 -10.68
N ASN A 496 -18.07 -7.03 -10.56
CA ASN A 496 -17.00 -6.54 -11.42
C ASN A 496 -16.95 -5.02 -11.45
N PHE A 497 -16.62 -4.42 -10.31
CA PHE A 497 -16.38 -2.99 -10.24
C PHE A 497 -15.06 -2.64 -10.91
N ASP A 498 -15.11 -1.74 -11.88
CA ASP A 498 -13.93 -1.19 -12.55
C ASP A 498 -13.71 0.27 -12.13
N VAL A 499 -12.45 0.72 -12.17
CA VAL A 499 -12.09 2.13 -11.97
C VAL A 499 -12.06 2.83 -13.33
N PHE A 500 -12.73 3.98 -13.43
CA PHE A 500 -12.78 4.81 -14.62
C PHE A 500 -12.19 6.19 -14.34
N ALA A 501 -11.66 6.80 -15.39
CA ALA A 501 -11.23 8.19 -15.40
C ALA A 501 -11.89 8.95 -16.55
N SER A 502 -12.14 10.24 -16.36
CA SER A 502 -12.49 11.18 -17.42
C SER A 502 -11.73 12.48 -17.17
N TYR A 503 -11.49 13.25 -18.23
CA TYR A 503 -10.81 14.53 -18.13
C TYR A 503 -11.62 15.65 -18.77
N SER A 504 -11.33 16.89 -18.36
CA SER A 504 -11.88 18.12 -18.93
C SER A 504 -10.75 19.11 -19.20
N ASP A 505 -10.75 19.69 -20.40
CA ASP A 505 -9.82 20.76 -20.83
C ASP A 505 -10.51 22.13 -20.90
N ASP A 506 -11.79 22.22 -20.52
CA ASP A 506 -12.61 23.43 -20.66
C ASP A 506 -13.20 23.89 -19.32
N LYS A 507 -12.40 23.72 -18.26
CA LYS A 507 -12.73 24.12 -16.88
C LYS A 507 -13.95 23.39 -16.31
N GLY A 508 -14.13 22.11 -16.69
CA GLY A 508 -15.17 21.23 -16.15
C GLY A 508 -16.53 21.39 -16.82
N GLN A 509 -16.62 22.10 -17.95
CA GLN A 509 -17.87 22.29 -18.69
C GLN A 509 -18.24 21.04 -19.48
N THR A 510 -17.27 20.40 -20.13
CA THR A 510 -17.43 19.13 -20.83
C THR A 510 -16.34 18.14 -20.41
N TRP A 511 -16.68 16.86 -20.52
CA TRP A 511 -15.86 15.75 -20.04
C TRP A 511 -15.68 14.70 -21.13
N SER A 512 -14.50 14.10 -21.21
CA SER A 512 -14.21 13.01 -22.13
C SER A 512 -15.10 11.79 -21.84
N SER A 513 -15.23 10.89 -22.82
CA SER A 513 -15.76 9.56 -22.54
C SER A 513 -14.93 8.87 -21.45
N PRO A 514 -15.56 8.09 -20.54
CA PRO A 514 -14.84 7.39 -19.49
C PRO A 514 -13.84 6.37 -20.06
N ALA A 515 -12.61 6.45 -19.60
CA ALA A 515 -11.55 5.48 -19.88
C ALA A 515 -11.38 4.54 -18.68
N LYS A 516 -11.34 3.22 -18.93
CA LYS A 516 -11.09 2.22 -17.88
C LYS A 516 -9.61 2.31 -17.46
N VAL A 517 -9.37 2.46 -16.16
CA VAL A 517 -8.04 2.62 -15.55
C VAL A 517 -7.38 1.28 -15.29
N ASN A 518 -8.16 0.31 -14.81
CA ASN A 518 -7.66 -1.02 -14.52
C ASN A 518 -7.61 -1.89 -15.79
N ASP A 519 -6.58 -2.71 -15.92
CA ASP A 519 -6.43 -3.71 -17.00
C ASP A 519 -6.91 -5.10 -16.56
N ASP A 520 -7.91 -5.16 -15.66
CA ASP A 520 -8.53 -6.42 -15.23
C ASP A 520 -9.65 -6.84 -16.19
N ASP A 521 -9.46 -8.01 -16.81
CA ASP A 521 -10.49 -8.70 -17.61
C ASP A 521 -11.10 -9.88 -16.85
N GLY A 522 -10.67 -10.10 -15.60
CA GLY A 522 -10.99 -11.29 -14.83
C GLY A 522 -12.27 -11.22 -14.01
N GLY A 523 -12.96 -10.08 -13.93
CA GLY A 523 -14.16 -9.93 -13.11
C GLY A 523 -13.88 -9.60 -11.64
N GLY A 524 -12.69 -9.07 -11.31
CA GLY A 524 -12.36 -8.60 -9.96
C GLY A 524 -13.10 -7.32 -9.63
N ASP A 525 -13.13 -6.96 -8.34
CA ASP A 525 -13.75 -5.70 -7.92
C ASP A 525 -12.64 -4.68 -7.57
N GLN A 526 -12.76 -3.46 -8.08
CA GLN A 526 -11.84 -2.34 -7.90
C GLN A 526 -12.52 -1.07 -7.36
N PHE A 527 -11.94 -0.47 -6.33
CA PHE A 527 -12.51 0.65 -5.54
C PHE A 527 -11.43 1.43 -4.81
N PHE A 528 -11.82 2.44 -4.01
CA PHE A 528 -10.89 3.28 -3.26
C PHE A 528 -9.81 3.89 -4.15
N ALA A 529 -10.23 4.40 -5.31
CA ALA A 529 -9.31 5.11 -6.19
C ALA A 529 -8.78 6.35 -5.46
N SER A 530 -7.48 6.58 -5.58
CA SER A 530 -6.78 7.79 -5.15
C SER A 530 -5.90 8.23 -6.30
N ALA A 531 -5.90 9.53 -6.59
CA ALA A 531 -5.19 10.07 -7.73
C ALA A 531 -4.44 11.36 -7.39
N ARG A 532 -3.32 11.58 -8.09
CA ARG A 532 -2.60 12.86 -8.15
C ARG A 532 -2.05 13.06 -9.55
N VAL A 533 -1.95 14.32 -9.97
CA VAL A 533 -1.20 14.71 -11.16
C VAL A 533 0.17 15.19 -10.73
N SER A 534 1.21 14.72 -11.42
CA SER A 534 2.58 15.21 -11.22
C SER A 534 2.81 16.47 -12.04
N SER A 535 3.87 17.22 -11.71
CA SER A 535 4.17 18.51 -12.34
C SER A 535 4.40 18.46 -13.86
N ASP A 536 4.67 17.28 -14.42
CA ASP A 536 4.77 17.03 -15.87
C ASP A 536 3.44 16.62 -16.53
N GLY A 537 2.32 16.76 -15.81
CA GLY A 537 0.97 16.53 -16.34
C GLY A 537 0.53 15.07 -16.39
N ILE A 538 1.29 14.16 -15.79
CA ILE A 538 0.97 12.73 -15.77
C ILE A 538 -0.01 12.46 -14.62
N LEU A 539 -1.14 11.84 -14.93
CA LEU A 539 -2.09 11.32 -13.95
C LEU A 539 -1.55 10.01 -13.36
N HIS A 540 -1.53 9.92 -12.02
CA HIS A 540 -1.14 8.75 -11.25
C HIS A 540 -2.33 8.27 -10.43
N VAL A 541 -2.73 7.01 -10.60
CA VAL A 541 -3.89 6.43 -9.90
C VAL A 541 -3.46 5.18 -9.15
N ALA A 542 -3.75 5.11 -7.85
CA ALA A 542 -3.68 3.90 -7.07
C ALA A 542 -5.09 3.48 -6.65
N PHE A 543 -5.35 2.19 -6.58
CA PHE A 543 -6.67 1.66 -6.23
C PHE A 543 -6.56 0.28 -5.59
N VAL A 544 -7.58 -0.06 -4.83
CA VAL A 544 -7.78 -1.39 -4.27
C VAL A 544 -8.31 -2.30 -5.37
N ASP A 545 -7.79 -3.54 -5.42
CA ASP A 545 -8.11 -4.50 -6.47
C ASP A 545 -8.19 -5.93 -5.94
N ARG A 546 -9.21 -6.68 -6.38
CA ARG A 546 -9.45 -8.07 -5.98
C ARG A 546 -9.23 -9.09 -7.09
N ARG A 547 -8.65 -8.72 -8.23
CA ARG A 547 -8.46 -9.61 -9.38
C ARG A 547 -7.74 -10.91 -9.05
N ASN A 548 -6.79 -10.89 -8.12
CA ASN A 548 -6.04 -12.08 -7.69
C ASN A 548 -6.77 -12.91 -6.64
N ASN A 549 -7.76 -12.33 -5.96
CA ASN A 549 -8.35 -12.86 -4.74
C ASN A 549 -9.88 -12.69 -4.71
N LYS A 550 -10.53 -12.89 -5.86
CA LYS A 550 -11.97 -12.64 -6.07
C LYS A 550 -12.88 -13.38 -5.11
N ASN A 551 -12.40 -14.52 -4.61
CA ASN A 551 -13.13 -15.42 -3.72
C ASN A 551 -12.63 -15.40 -2.27
N LEU A 552 -11.75 -14.46 -1.91
CA LEU A 552 -11.21 -14.33 -0.57
C LEU A 552 -11.45 -12.92 -0.05
N PRO A 553 -11.59 -12.73 1.28
CA PRO A 553 -11.70 -11.41 1.89
C PRO A 553 -10.30 -10.78 2.00
N VAL A 554 -9.59 -10.72 0.89
CA VAL A 554 -8.28 -10.07 0.77
C VAL A 554 -8.23 -9.30 -0.54
N PHE A 555 -7.31 -8.36 -0.62
CA PHE A 555 -7.15 -7.49 -1.77
C PHE A 555 -5.69 -7.10 -1.98
N ASP A 556 -5.44 -6.47 -3.11
CA ASP A 556 -4.16 -5.90 -3.48
C ASP A 556 -4.32 -4.41 -3.78
N ILE A 557 -3.20 -3.71 -3.81
CA ILE A 557 -3.12 -2.33 -4.29
C ILE A 557 -2.47 -2.35 -5.66
N TYR A 558 -3.11 -1.72 -6.61
CA TYR A 558 -2.62 -1.57 -7.96
C TYR A 558 -2.41 -0.10 -8.30
N TYR A 559 -1.50 0.13 -9.24
CA TYR A 559 -1.12 1.44 -9.72
C TYR A 559 -1.16 1.48 -11.23
N ALA A 560 -1.68 2.59 -11.77
CA ALA A 560 -1.64 2.92 -13.18
C ALA A 560 -1.29 4.40 -13.35
N LYS A 561 -0.79 4.75 -14.54
CA LYS A 561 -0.63 6.14 -14.95
C LYS A 561 -1.12 6.39 -16.35
N SER A 562 -1.40 7.67 -16.64
CA SER A 562 -1.76 8.13 -17.97
C SER A 562 -1.21 9.54 -18.21
N SER A 563 -0.64 9.77 -19.39
CA SER A 563 -0.23 11.09 -19.87
C SER A 563 -1.35 11.84 -20.61
N ASP A 564 -2.39 11.14 -21.07
CA ASP A 564 -3.46 11.72 -21.88
C ASP A 564 -4.85 11.64 -21.21
N GLY A 565 -4.98 10.89 -20.11
CA GLY A 565 -6.25 10.62 -19.43
C GLY A 565 -7.11 9.55 -20.10
N ILE A 566 -6.66 8.96 -21.21
CA ILE A 566 -7.42 8.02 -22.05
C ILE A 566 -6.78 6.63 -22.03
N LYS A 567 -5.45 6.56 -22.20
CA LYS A 567 -4.68 5.33 -22.22
C LYS A 567 -3.93 5.20 -20.91
N PHE A 568 -4.15 4.08 -20.23
CA PHE A 568 -3.48 3.76 -18.98
C PHE A 568 -2.40 2.71 -19.20
N SER A 569 -1.32 2.83 -18.43
CA SER A 569 -0.25 1.84 -18.38
C SER A 569 -0.75 0.49 -17.89
N LYS A 570 -0.05 -0.60 -18.25
CA LYS A 570 -0.27 -1.91 -17.62
C LYS A 570 -0.15 -1.76 -16.10
N ASN A 571 -1.13 -2.29 -15.36
CA ASN A 571 -1.21 -2.01 -13.94
C ASN A 571 -0.07 -2.70 -13.19
N LEU A 572 0.52 -1.98 -12.23
CA LEU A 572 1.59 -2.46 -11.37
C LEU A 572 1.01 -2.83 -10.00
N ARG A 573 1.15 -4.09 -9.58
CA ARG A 573 0.80 -4.51 -8.22
C ARG A 573 1.82 -3.96 -7.22
N ILE A 574 1.35 -3.17 -6.26
CA ILE A 574 2.17 -2.41 -5.33
C ILE A 574 2.56 -3.22 -4.11
N ASN A 575 1.57 -3.79 -3.41
CA ASN A 575 1.82 -4.64 -2.26
C ASN A 575 2.33 -6.01 -2.72
N THR A 576 3.02 -6.69 -1.81
CA THR A 576 3.30 -8.09 -2.04
C THR A 576 2.23 -9.00 -1.47
N ASP A 577 2.08 -8.93 -0.16
CA ASP A 577 1.15 -9.79 0.53
C ASP A 577 -0.26 -9.29 0.30
N PRO A 578 -1.20 -10.16 -0.09
CA PRO A 578 -2.60 -9.80 -0.08
C PRO A 578 -2.97 -9.21 1.28
N ILE A 579 -3.73 -8.13 1.27
CA ILE A 579 -4.10 -7.39 2.47
C ILE A 579 -5.40 -7.96 2.99
N ALA A 580 -5.41 -8.34 4.27
CA ALA A 580 -6.58 -8.92 4.91
C ALA A 580 -7.71 -7.88 4.99
N ASN A 581 -8.92 -8.33 4.71
CA ASN A 581 -10.15 -7.60 4.93
C ASN A 581 -11.09 -8.43 5.82
N ASN A 582 -12.01 -7.77 6.51
CA ASN A 582 -13.01 -8.46 7.30
C ASN A 582 -13.91 -9.33 6.39
N PRO A 583 -14.05 -10.64 6.66
CA PRO A 583 -14.91 -11.53 5.88
C PRO A 583 -16.39 -11.14 5.89
N SER A 584 -16.83 -10.36 6.89
CA SER A 584 -18.20 -9.83 6.96
C SER A 584 -18.41 -8.58 6.10
N GLY A 585 -17.41 -8.11 5.36
CA GLY A 585 -17.52 -6.99 4.42
C GLY A 585 -17.64 -5.61 5.06
N GLY A 586 -17.10 -5.44 6.27
CA GLY A 586 -17.03 -4.16 6.95
C GLY A 586 -16.10 -3.14 6.26
N ARG A 587 -16.13 -1.89 6.76
CA ARG A 587 -15.25 -0.77 6.37
C ARG A 587 -13.82 -0.95 6.89
N THR A 588 -13.23 -2.13 6.78
CA THR A 588 -12.01 -2.54 7.50
C THR A 588 -10.81 -1.61 7.29
N ILE A 589 -10.74 -0.91 6.15
CA ILE A 589 -9.65 0.02 5.83
C ILE A 589 -10.11 1.49 5.87
N GLY A 590 -11.33 1.73 6.34
CA GLY A 590 -11.95 3.05 6.40
C GLY A 590 -12.93 3.35 5.29
N ASP A 591 -13.37 4.61 5.28
CA ASP A 591 -14.34 5.15 4.35
C ASP A 591 -13.73 5.66 3.04
N TYR A 592 -12.42 5.89 3.04
CA TYR A 592 -11.63 6.36 1.90
C TYR A 592 -10.16 6.03 2.14
N LEU A 593 -9.37 6.09 1.06
CA LEU A 593 -7.93 6.03 1.12
C LEU A 593 -7.37 7.14 0.24
N ASP A 594 -6.48 7.96 0.79
CA ASP A 594 -5.66 8.89 0.02
C ASP A 594 -4.23 8.36 0.00
N MET A 595 -3.83 7.78 -1.12
CA MET A 595 -2.66 6.90 -1.19
C MET A 595 -1.47 7.54 -1.90
N VAL A 596 -1.69 8.52 -2.76
CA VAL A 596 -0.71 8.90 -3.79
C VAL A 596 -0.03 10.23 -3.46
N ALA A 597 1.31 10.24 -3.50
CA ALA A 597 2.11 11.45 -3.70
C ALA A 597 2.95 11.27 -4.98
N ALA A 598 2.78 12.14 -5.98
CA ALA A 598 3.31 11.94 -7.32
C ALA A 598 4.32 13.01 -7.74
N TYR A 599 5.39 12.57 -8.39
CA TYR A 599 6.45 13.42 -8.96
C TYR A 599 6.91 12.85 -10.31
N PRO A 600 7.52 13.66 -11.19
CA PRO A 600 7.93 13.21 -12.53
C PRO A 600 8.83 11.96 -12.56
N THR A 601 9.69 11.81 -11.55
CA THR A 601 10.68 10.71 -11.50
C THR A 601 10.42 9.68 -10.41
N ARG A 602 9.40 9.88 -9.56
CA ARG A 602 9.05 8.95 -8.49
C ARG A 602 7.63 9.18 -7.99
N VAL A 603 6.97 8.10 -7.59
CA VAL A 603 5.63 8.12 -7.00
C VAL A 603 5.70 7.36 -5.70
N TYR A 604 5.06 7.86 -4.67
CA TYR A 604 4.90 7.18 -3.40
C TYR A 604 3.44 6.78 -3.24
N ILE A 605 3.24 5.50 -2.91
CA ILE A 605 1.90 4.93 -2.72
C ILE A 605 1.87 4.36 -1.31
N ALA A 606 1.11 5.01 -0.43
CA ALA A 606 0.80 4.51 0.90
C ALA A 606 -0.40 3.58 0.86
N TYR A 607 -0.37 2.51 1.65
CA TYR A 607 -1.42 1.50 1.64
C TYR A 607 -1.52 0.73 2.96
N PRO A 608 -2.71 0.19 3.30
CA PRO A 608 -2.86 -0.73 4.42
C PRO A 608 -1.99 -1.98 4.21
N CYS A 609 -1.29 -2.43 5.24
CA CYS A 609 -0.44 -3.61 5.17
C CYS A 609 -0.45 -4.40 6.48
N GLY A 610 0.27 -5.52 6.48
CA GLY A 610 0.21 -6.50 7.56
C GLY A 610 -1.10 -7.30 7.53
N GLN A 611 -1.17 -8.33 8.36
CA GLN A 611 -2.29 -9.28 8.35
C GLN A 611 -2.71 -9.63 9.78
N SER A 612 -4.03 -9.57 10.01
CA SER A 612 -4.72 -10.16 11.16
C SER A 612 -6.01 -10.82 10.69
N SER A 613 -6.71 -11.51 11.59
CA SER A 613 -8.02 -12.12 11.27
C SER A 613 -9.12 -11.10 10.97
N THR A 614 -8.95 -9.83 11.36
CA THR A 614 -9.97 -8.79 11.25
C THR A 614 -9.61 -7.68 10.26
N GLY A 615 -8.38 -7.64 9.74
CA GLY A 615 -7.95 -6.59 8.82
C GLY A 615 -6.42 -6.40 8.76
N PRO A 616 -5.96 -5.29 8.14
CA PRO A 616 -4.57 -4.88 8.17
C PRO A 616 -4.11 -4.58 9.59
N THR A 617 -2.79 -4.52 9.80
CA THR A 617 -2.21 -4.20 11.12
C THR A 617 -1.33 -2.97 11.11
N GLY A 618 -1.15 -2.31 9.97
CA GLY A 618 -0.39 -1.06 9.86
C GLY A 618 -0.48 -0.45 8.47
N ALA A 619 0.23 0.65 8.26
CA ALA A 619 0.37 1.26 6.94
C ALA A 619 1.80 1.08 6.42
N CYS A 620 1.91 0.88 5.11
CA CYS A 620 3.16 0.77 4.38
C CYS A 620 3.19 1.78 3.23
N MET A 621 4.37 1.98 2.65
CA MET A 621 4.56 2.81 1.48
C MET A 621 5.47 2.09 0.49
N ALA A 622 5.18 2.21 -0.81
CA ALA A 622 6.08 1.84 -1.90
C ALA A 622 6.55 3.10 -2.65
N GLN A 623 7.84 3.15 -3.00
CA GLN A 623 8.36 4.10 -3.99
C GLN A 623 8.41 3.42 -5.36
N VAL A 624 7.75 4.03 -6.34
CA VAL A 624 7.72 3.59 -7.75
C VAL A 624 8.50 4.59 -8.62
N ASP A 625 9.30 4.11 -9.57
CA ASP A 625 9.82 4.90 -10.68
C ASP A 625 8.83 4.82 -11.85
N PRO A 626 7.99 5.86 -12.06
CA PRO A 626 6.90 5.81 -13.03
C PRO A 626 7.40 5.69 -14.48
N ARG A 627 8.68 5.96 -14.76
CA ARG A 627 9.25 5.86 -16.13
C ARG A 627 9.46 4.41 -16.57
N LEU A 628 9.48 3.47 -15.63
CA LEU A 628 9.57 2.04 -15.90
C LEU A 628 8.21 1.35 -16.03
N VAL A 629 7.12 2.06 -15.70
CA VAL A 629 5.75 1.58 -15.86
C VAL A 629 5.28 1.99 -17.26
N ARG A 630 4.89 0.99 -18.07
CA ARG A 630 4.53 1.16 -19.49
C ARG A 630 3.06 0.90 -19.73
#